data_AF-A0A7D5QE78-F1
#
_entry.id   AF-A0A7D5QE78-F1
#
_cell.length_a   1.000
_cell.length_b   1.000
_cell.length_c   1.000
_cell.angle_alpha   90.00
_cell.angle_beta   90.00
_cell.angle_gamma   90.00
#
_symmetry.space_group_name_H-M   'P 1'
#
loop_
_entity.id
_entity.type
_entity.pdbx_description
1 polymer ?
#
loop_
_entity_poly.entity_id
_entity_poly.type
_entity_poly.pdbx_seq_one_letter_code
_entity_poly.pdbx_strand_id
1 'polypeptide(L)'
;MRDPSAYAQTDHFRERLRQQGRYVTLASASEAIRRGQLRWNSSDGWRFALVEDGIRYVIVVGDTETPSPVLVTGWTEIADWEAVTGSDRWSEVDAHTIRLREDLSAHRDRQIPGRIRPRVVTRPFAVGGHRVRTAAGEGYVECADCGGRFRSKRALCERHCE
;
A
#
# COMPACT_ATOMS: atom_id res chain seq x y z
N MET A 1 -10.12 -16.49 20.59
CA MET A 1 -9.39 -16.11 19.36
C MET A 1 -10.40 -15.44 18.42
N ARG A 2 -10.05 -14.35 17.74
CA ARG A 2 -10.98 -13.61 16.84
C ARG A 2 -11.15 -14.37 15.52
N ASP A 3 -12.37 -14.39 14.97
CA ASP A 3 -12.68 -15.06 13.70
C ASP A 3 -12.65 -14.06 12.51
N PRO A 4 -11.71 -14.20 11.56
CA PRO A 4 -11.67 -13.37 10.35
C PRO A 4 -12.87 -13.53 9.43
N SER A 5 -13.58 -14.66 9.46
CA SER A 5 -14.72 -14.91 8.57
C SER A 5 -15.92 -14.00 8.86
N ALA A 6 -16.00 -13.48 10.08
CA ALA A 6 -16.99 -12.50 10.50
C ALA A 6 -16.77 -11.10 9.90
N TYR A 7 -15.61 -10.82 9.29
CA TYR A 7 -15.27 -9.49 8.81
C TYR A 7 -15.60 -9.32 7.32
N ALA A 8 -16.57 -8.47 7.00
CA ALA A 8 -16.91 -8.13 5.62
C ALA A 8 -15.87 -7.16 5.03
N GLN A 9 -15.69 -7.20 3.70
CA GLN A 9 -14.73 -6.35 3.00
C GLN A 9 -15.44 -5.19 2.30
N THR A 10 -15.01 -3.97 2.58
CA THR A 10 -15.46 -2.81 1.79
C THR A 10 -14.91 -2.86 0.37
N ASP A 11 -15.57 -2.17 -0.57
CA ASP A 11 -15.09 -1.99 -1.94
C ASP A 11 -13.70 -1.35 -1.96
N HIS A 12 -13.50 -0.34 -1.11
CA HIS A 12 -12.22 0.31 -0.95
C HIS A 12 -11.11 -0.68 -0.57
N PHE A 13 -11.36 -1.55 0.42
CA PHE A 13 -10.41 -2.57 0.83
C PHE A 13 -10.10 -3.54 -0.32
N ARG A 14 -11.14 -4.03 -1.02
CA ARG A 14 -10.98 -4.94 -2.16
C ARG A 14 -10.17 -4.34 -3.30
N GLU A 15 -10.39 -3.06 -3.62
CA GLU A 15 -9.60 -2.34 -4.62
C GLU A 15 -8.13 -2.20 -4.20
N ARG A 16 -7.87 -1.90 -2.92
CA ARG A 16 -6.51 -1.76 -2.40
C ARG A 16 -5.68 -3.03 -2.51
N LEU A 17 -6.28 -4.20 -2.31
CA LEU A 17 -5.60 -5.49 -2.45
C LEU A 17 -5.08 -5.76 -3.87
N ARG A 18 -5.65 -5.11 -4.89
CA ARG A 18 -5.26 -5.27 -6.29
C ARG A 18 -4.18 -4.26 -6.73
N GLN A 19 -3.84 -3.29 -5.88
CA GLN A 19 -2.88 -2.25 -6.23
C GLN A 19 -1.44 -2.77 -6.12
N GLN A 20 -0.66 -2.63 -7.20
CA GLN A 20 0.77 -2.96 -7.16
C GLN A 20 1.52 -2.09 -6.14
N GLY A 21 2.54 -2.68 -5.51
CA GLY A 21 3.30 -2.04 -4.42
C GLY A 21 2.51 -1.89 -3.12
N ARG A 22 1.46 -2.70 -2.93
CA ARG A 22 0.83 -2.96 -1.64
C ARG A 22 1.14 -4.41 -1.24
N TYR A 23 1.43 -4.61 0.03
CA TYR A 23 1.84 -5.91 0.58
C TYR A 23 0.81 -6.51 1.54
N VAL A 24 -0.31 -5.83 1.74
CA VAL A 24 -1.46 -6.38 2.44
C VAL A 24 -2.19 -7.33 1.50
N THR A 25 -2.39 -8.55 1.98
CA THR A 25 -3.20 -9.61 1.36
C THR A 25 -4.33 -10.02 2.30
N LEU A 26 -5.33 -10.74 1.79
CA LEU A 26 -6.39 -11.33 2.63
C LEU A 26 -5.82 -12.26 3.71
N ALA A 27 -4.76 -13.00 3.39
CA ALA A 27 -4.08 -13.87 4.34
C ALA A 27 -3.46 -13.05 5.48
N SER A 28 -2.70 -11.99 5.16
CA SER A 28 -2.11 -11.11 6.18
C SER A 28 -3.17 -10.39 7.02
N ALA A 29 -4.30 -10.01 6.41
CA ALA A 29 -5.40 -9.36 7.12
C ALA A 29 -6.07 -10.32 8.10
N SER A 30 -6.32 -11.56 7.66
CA SER A 30 -6.85 -12.62 8.51
C SER A 30 -5.93 -12.92 9.69
N GLU A 31 -4.62 -12.92 9.44
CA GLU A 31 -3.63 -13.15 10.49
C GLU A 31 -3.56 -12.00 11.48
N ALA A 32 -3.63 -10.76 11.00
CA ALA A 32 -3.71 -9.59 11.86
C ALA A 32 -4.97 -9.60 12.72
N ILE A 33 -6.13 -10.03 12.20
CA ILE A 33 -7.35 -10.20 12.99
C ILE A 33 -7.14 -11.26 14.09
N ARG A 34 -6.54 -12.40 13.76
CA ARG A 34 -6.33 -13.49 14.73
C ARG A 34 -5.36 -13.10 15.85
N ARG A 35 -4.15 -12.66 15.47
CA ARG A 35 -2.98 -12.52 16.36
C ARG A 35 -2.54 -11.08 16.58
N GLY A 36 -2.89 -10.17 15.68
CA GLY A 36 -2.51 -8.77 15.78
C GLY A 36 -3.11 -8.11 17.01
N GLN A 37 -2.41 -7.14 17.55
CA GLN A 37 -2.88 -6.36 18.68
C GLN A 37 -3.98 -5.40 18.23
N LEU A 38 -5.11 -5.39 18.93
CA LEU A 38 -6.15 -4.38 18.70
C LEU A 38 -5.70 -3.05 19.30
N ARG A 39 -5.78 -1.99 18.49
CA ARG A 39 -5.44 -0.61 18.83
C ARG A 39 -6.59 0.29 18.42
N TRP A 40 -6.78 1.37 19.16
CA TRP A 40 -7.71 2.43 18.80
C TRP A 40 -6.93 3.68 18.40
N ASN A 41 -7.40 4.39 17.38
CA ASN A 41 -6.92 5.72 17.01
C ASN A 41 -8.12 6.66 16.80
N SER A 42 -7.99 7.91 17.26
CA SER A 42 -9.04 8.93 17.22
C SER A 42 -9.44 9.37 15.80
N SER A 43 -8.59 9.18 14.80
CA SER A 43 -8.85 9.61 13.41
C SER A 43 -9.45 8.56 12.48
N ASP A 44 -9.16 7.26 12.70
CA ASP A 44 -9.48 6.19 11.73
C ASP A 44 -10.09 4.93 12.36
N GLY A 45 -10.49 5.00 13.63
CA GLY A 45 -11.16 3.89 14.32
C GLY A 45 -10.23 2.77 14.79
N TRP A 46 -10.75 1.55 14.81
CA TRP A 46 -10.09 0.36 15.33
C TRP A 46 -9.07 -0.21 14.34
N ARG A 47 -7.96 -0.75 14.87
CA ARG A 47 -6.85 -1.28 14.06
C ARG A 47 -6.32 -2.57 14.64
N PHE A 48 -6.07 -3.55 13.78
CA PHE A 48 -5.18 -4.66 14.12
C PHE A 48 -3.78 -4.37 13.63
N ALA A 49 -2.80 -4.46 14.52
CA ALA A 49 -1.38 -4.34 14.22
C ALA A 49 -0.68 -5.67 14.47
N LEU A 50 -0.08 -6.24 13.44
CA LEU A 50 0.72 -7.47 13.52
C LEU A 50 2.12 -7.19 12.96
N VAL A 51 3.16 -7.58 13.68
CA VAL A 51 4.54 -7.48 13.18
C VAL A 51 5.03 -8.89 12.83
N GLU A 52 5.48 -9.07 11.59
CA GLU A 52 6.13 -10.29 11.11
C GLU A 52 7.32 -9.89 10.24
N ASP A 53 8.47 -10.53 10.44
CA ASP A 53 9.68 -10.31 9.63
C ASP A 53 10.07 -8.82 9.53
N GLY A 54 9.92 -8.08 10.64
CA GLY A 54 10.19 -6.64 10.72
C GLY A 54 9.19 -5.73 9.99
N ILE A 55 8.14 -6.27 9.35
CA ILE A 55 7.05 -5.51 8.74
C ILE A 55 5.84 -5.47 9.66
N ARG A 56 5.31 -4.27 9.94
CA ARG A 56 4.02 -4.09 10.61
C ARG A 56 2.91 -4.05 9.58
N TYR A 57 1.97 -4.98 9.69
CA TYR A 57 0.68 -4.97 9.01
C TYR A 57 -0.33 -4.21 9.85
N VAL A 58 -0.91 -3.15 9.32
CA VAL A 58 -1.97 -2.38 9.95
C VAL A 58 -3.25 -2.58 9.16
N ILE A 59 -4.27 -3.15 9.80
CA ILE A 59 -5.60 -3.39 9.21
C ILE A 59 -6.61 -2.54 9.95
N VAL A 60 -7.27 -1.62 9.25
CA VAL A 60 -8.31 -0.76 9.79
C VAL A 60 -9.64 -1.46 9.68
N VAL A 61 -10.35 -1.49 10.79
CA VAL A 61 -11.70 -2.04 10.90
C VAL A 61 -12.63 -0.94 11.42
N GLY A 62 -13.85 -0.91 10.91
CA GLY A 62 -14.81 0.14 11.25
C GLY A 62 -15.21 0.07 12.72
N ASP A 63 -16.13 -0.82 13.03
CA ASP A 63 -16.59 -1.09 14.39
C ASP A 63 -16.55 -2.60 14.67
N THR A 64 -15.76 -2.98 15.67
CA THR A 64 -15.59 -4.37 16.10
C THR A 64 -16.69 -4.87 17.02
N GLU A 65 -17.56 -4.00 17.54
CA GLU A 65 -18.68 -4.36 18.43
C GLU A 65 -19.98 -4.63 17.67
N THR A 66 -19.95 -4.59 16.33
CA THR A 66 -21.09 -4.93 15.48
C THR A 66 -21.14 -6.42 15.14
N PRO A 67 -22.32 -6.97 14.82
CA PRO A 67 -22.44 -8.35 14.34
C PRO A 67 -21.74 -8.63 13.00
N SER A 68 -21.34 -7.58 12.27
CA SER A 68 -20.67 -7.66 10.96
C SER A 68 -19.60 -6.57 10.85
N PRO A 69 -18.45 -6.73 11.53
CA PRO A 69 -17.38 -5.76 11.45
C PRO A 69 -16.82 -5.68 10.01
N VAL A 70 -16.42 -4.48 9.59
CA VAL A 70 -15.99 -4.25 8.20
C VAL A 70 -14.50 -3.89 8.11
N LEU A 71 -13.79 -4.50 7.17
CA LEU A 71 -12.43 -4.12 6.79
C LEU A 71 -12.49 -2.90 5.87
N VAL A 72 -11.93 -1.79 6.35
CA VAL A 72 -11.97 -0.49 5.65
C VAL A 72 -10.75 -0.33 4.75
N THR A 73 -9.55 -0.53 5.31
CA THR A 73 -8.29 -0.36 4.58
C THR A 73 -7.15 -1.10 5.30
N GLY A 74 -5.98 -1.16 4.67
CA GLY A 74 -4.78 -1.67 5.31
C GLY A 74 -3.50 -1.23 4.62
N TRP A 75 -2.40 -1.23 5.37
CA TRP A 75 -1.08 -0.92 4.85
C TRP A 75 0.02 -1.64 5.63
N THR A 76 1.24 -1.54 5.12
CA THR A 76 2.46 -2.01 5.78
C THR A 76 3.38 -0.85 6.14
N GLU A 77 4.12 -1.01 7.22
CA GLU A 77 5.15 -0.08 7.71
C GLU A 77 6.39 -0.90 8.10
N ILE A 78 7.57 -0.27 8.12
CA ILE A 78 8.74 -0.93 8.70
C ILE A 78 8.67 -0.81 10.23
N ALA A 79 8.53 -1.94 10.91
CA ALA A 79 8.67 -2.01 12.36
C ALA A 79 10.12 -2.09 12.80
N ASP A 80 10.93 -2.86 12.07
CA ASP A 80 12.34 -3.12 12.34
C ASP A 80 13.07 -3.33 11.01
N TRP A 81 14.01 -2.43 10.69
CA TRP A 81 14.72 -2.47 9.42
C TRP A 81 15.69 -3.64 9.33
N GLU A 82 16.38 -3.96 10.42
CA GLU A 82 17.37 -5.03 10.45
C GLU A 82 16.68 -6.38 10.26
N ALA A 83 15.55 -6.60 10.96
CA ALA A 83 14.74 -7.80 10.81
C ALA A 83 14.16 -7.96 9.39
N VAL A 84 13.80 -6.86 8.72
CA VAL A 84 13.36 -6.91 7.31
C VAL A 84 14.51 -7.32 6.40
N THR A 85 15.67 -6.68 6.53
CA THR A 85 16.82 -6.95 5.66
C THR A 85 17.48 -8.31 5.91
N GLY A 86 17.32 -8.87 7.11
CA GLY A 86 17.75 -10.22 7.45
C GLY A 86 16.75 -11.33 7.10
N SER A 87 15.57 -10.98 6.58
CA SER A 87 14.53 -11.94 6.21
C SER A 87 14.63 -12.36 4.75
N ASP A 88 14.57 -13.66 4.47
CA ASP A 88 14.49 -14.20 3.10
C ASP A 88 13.17 -13.88 2.40
N ARG A 89 12.17 -13.39 3.15
CA ARG A 89 10.83 -13.09 2.63
C ARG A 89 10.79 -11.80 1.81
N TRP A 90 11.64 -10.84 2.14
CA TRP A 90 11.56 -9.48 1.62
C TRP A 90 12.78 -9.15 0.76
N SER A 91 12.53 -8.74 -0.48
CA SER A 91 13.61 -8.14 -1.26
C SER A 91 13.94 -6.75 -0.73
N GLU A 92 15.18 -6.29 -0.94
CA GLU A 92 15.58 -4.90 -0.70
C GLU A 92 14.62 -3.92 -1.41
N VAL A 93 14.17 -4.28 -2.61
CA VAL A 93 13.20 -3.51 -3.39
C VAL A 93 11.88 -3.35 -2.64
N ASP A 94 11.40 -4.39 -1.97
CA ASP A 94 10.16 -4.37 -1.19
C ASP A 94 10.32 -3.51 0.07
N ALA A 95 11.38 -3.74 0.83
CA ALA A 95 11.69 -2.96 2.04
C ALA A 95 11.72 -1.46 1.77
N HIS A 96 12.42 -1.05 0.71
CA HIS A 96 12.47 0.36 0.30
C HIS A 96 11.14 0.88 -0.22
N THR A 97 10.34 0.04 -0.90
CA THR A 97 9.01 0.44 -1.37
C THR A 97 8.08 0.69 -0.19
N ILE A 98 8.10 -0.16 0.83
CA ILE A 98 7.30 0.00 2.05
C ILE A 98 7.71 1.29 2.77
N ARG A 99 9.02 1.51 3.00
CA ARG A 99 9.53 2.72 3.65
C ARG A 99 9.14 3.99 2.90
N LEU A 100 9.29 4.02 1.57
CA LEU A 100 8.92 5.20 0.77
C LEU A 100 7.43 5.55 0.92
N ARG A 101 6.56 4.53 0.99
CA ARG A 101 5.12 4.75 1.14
C ARG A 101 4.75 5.23 2.53
N GLU A 102 5.42 4.73 3.56
CA GLU A 102 5.32 5.22 4.93
C GLU A 102 5.69 6.71 4.99
N ASP A 103 6.85 7.08 4.44
CA ASP A 103 7.33 8.47 4.39
C ASP A 103 6.35 9.38 3.64
N LEU A 104 5.85 8.96 2.48
CA LEU A 104 4.84 9.68 1.69
C LEU A 104 3.51 9.86 2.44
N SER A 105 3.14 8.90 3.28
CA SER A 105 1.91 8.98 4.07
C SER A 105 2.06 9.91 5.28
N ALA A 106 3.23 9.91 5.92
CA ALA A 106 3.53 10.77 7.06
C ALA A 106 3.72 12.25 6.68
N HIS A 107 4.12 12.52 5.44
CA HIS A 107 4.48 13.86 4.96
C HIS A 107 3.57 14.36 3.84
N ARG A 108 2.25 14.18 3.97
CA ARG A 108 1.26 14.53 2.92
C ARG A 108 1.38 15.97 2.39
N ASP A 109 1.76 16.93 3.23
CA ASP A 109 1.80 18.35 2.89
C ASP A 109 3.22 18.86 2.58
N ARG A 110 4.25 18.04 2.80
CA ARG A 110 5.63 18.34 2.39
C ARG A 110 5.86 17.69 1.03
N GLN A 111 6.08 18.51 -0.01
CA GLN A 111 6.69 18.01 -1.25
C GLN A 111 7.96 17.25 -0.88
N ILE A 112 7.98 15.93 -1.05
CA ILE A 112 9.13 15.10 -0.68
C ILE A 112 10.30 15.49 -1.60
N PRO A 113 11.36 16.15 -1.09
CA PRO A 113 12.47 16.58 -1.92
C PRO A 113 13.39 15.37 -2.18
N GLY A 114 13.75 15.15 -3.44
CA GLY A 114 14.98 14.48 -3.92
C GLY A 114 15.28 13.04 -3.50
N ARG A 115 14.54 12.43 -2.55
CA ARG A 115 14.83 11.09 -2.01
C ARG A 115 14.18 9.94 -2.77
N ILE A 116 13.31 10.24 -3.73
CA ILE A 116 12.87 9.23 -4.71
C ILE A 116 14.08 8.97 -5.61
N ARG A 117 14.89 7.97 -5.26
CA ARG A 117 15.91 7.48 -6.19
C ARG A 117 15.19 7.07 -7.46
N PRO A 118 15.54 7.62 -8.62
CA PRO A 118 14.81 7.33 -9.82
C PRO A 118 14.95 5.85 -10.16
N ARG A 119 13.85 5.11 -10.09
CA ARG A 119 13.82 3.70 -10.46
C ARG A 119 13.64 3.60 -11.97
N VAL A 120 14.41 2.71 -12.59
CA VAL A 120 14.09 2.25 -13.94
C VAL A 120 12.87 1.34 -13.83
N VAL A 121 11.72 1.82 -14.30
CA VAL A 121 10.53 0.98 -14.47
C VAL A 121 10.69 0.24 -15.80
N THR A 122 11.43 -0.86 -15.80
CA THR A 122 11.70 -1.66 -17.02
C THR A 122 10.46 -2.37 -17.56
N ARG A 123 9.49 -2.69 -16.68
CA ARG A 123 8.22 -3.31 -17.06
C ARG A 123 7.06 -2.33 -16.85
N PRO A 124 6.29 -1.98 -17.91
CA PRO A 124 5.14 -1.11 -17.74
C PRO A 124 4.09 -1.69 -16.80
N PHE A 125 3.53 -0.86 -15.92
CA PHE A 125 2.45 -1.23 -15.00
C PHE A 125 1.20 -0.37 -15.24
N ALA A 126 0.03 -0.88 -14.84
CA ALA A 126 -1.24 -0.22 -15.10
C ALA A 126 -1.56 0.87 -14.05
N VAL A 127 -1.85 2.09 -14.50
CA VAL A 127 -2.39 3.18 -13.67
C VAL A 127 -3.47 3.88 -14.48
N GLY A 128 -4.65 4.15 -13.90
CA GLY A 128 -5.68 4.98 -14.55
C GLY A 128 -6.12 4.52 -15.96
N GLY A 129 -5.99 3.22 -16.28
CA GLY A 129 -6.27 2.69 -17.62
C GLY A 129 -5.10 2.75 -18.62
N HIS A 130 -3.90 3.17 -18.18
CA HIS A 130 -2.68 3.28 -19.00
C HIS A 130 -1.60 2.31 -18.53
N ARG A 131 -0.83 1.71 -19.47
CA ARG A 131 0.39 0.96 -19.13
C ARG A 131 1.61 1.87 -19.15
N VAL A 132 2.06 2.34 -17.98
CA VAL A 132 3.05 3.41 -17.90
C VAL A 132 4.49 2.92 -17.75
N ARG A 133 5.42 3.61 -18.41
CA ARG A 133 6.89 3.48 -18.28
C ARG A 133 7.48 4.83 -17.87
N THR A 134 8.68 4.83 -17.31
CA THR A 134 9.44 6.06 -17.01
C THR A 134 10.92 5.72 -16.89
N ALA A 135 11.78 6.59 -17.41
CA ALA A 135 13.23 6.45 -17.22
C ALA A 135 13.67 7.08 -15.89
N ALA A 136 14.81 6.61 -15.40
CA ALA A 136 15.41 7.16 -14.19
C ALA A 136 15.73 8.66 -14.37
N GLY A 137 15.04 9.52 -13.63
CA GLY A 137 15.25 10.96 -13.55
C GLY A 137 14.17 11.77 -14.26
N GLU A 138 13.24 11.11 -14.95
CA GLU A 138 12.17 11.81 -15.66
C GLU A 138 11.07 12.30 -14.71
N GLY A 139 10.67 13.56 -14.90
CA GLY A 139 9.56 14.18 -14.17
C GLY A 139 8.17 13.80 -14.71
N TYR A 140 8.08 12.74 -15.51
CA TYR A 140 6.83 12.27 -16.12
C TYR A 140 6.85 10.75 -16.31
N VAL A 141 5.67 10.17 -16.46
CA VAL A 141 5.46 8.80 -16.93
C VAL A 141 4.86 8.83 -18.32
N GLU A 142 5.25 7.88 -19.18
CA GLU A 142 4.75 7.74 -20.54
C GLU A 142 3.91 6.47 -20.67
N CYS A 143 2.72 6.56 -21.25
CA CYS A 143 1.91 5.38 -21.56
C CYS A 143 2.52 4.64 -22.76
N ALA A 144 2.77 3.34 -22.60
CA ALA A 144 3.28 2.46 -23.65
C ALA A 144 2.25 2.16 -24.75
N ASP A 145 0.96 2.42 -24.48
CA ASP A 145 -0.14 2.12 -25.40
C ASP A 145 -0.52 3.36 -26.23
N CYS A 146 -0.77 4.53 -25.60
CA CYS A 146 -1.15 5.77 -26.31
C CYS A 146 -0.04 6.83 -26.44
N GLY A 147 1.16 6.59 -25.89
CA GLY A 147 2.27 7.57 -25.91
C GLY A 147 2.06 8.82 -25.05
N GLY A 148 0.95 8.90 -24.30
CA GLY A 148 0.64 10.06 -23.45
C GLY A 148 1.66 10.24 -22.32
N ARG A 149 2.14 11.49 -22.13
CA ARG A 149 3.04 11.85 -21.03
C ARG A 149 2.29 12.56 -19.91
N PHE A 150 2.47 12.07 -18.69
CA PHE A 150 1.72 12.52 -17.52
C PHE A 150 2.65 12.86 -16.36
N ARG A 151 2.47 14.05 -15.77
CA ARG A 151 3.24 14.53 -14.60
C ARG A 151 2.51 14.37 -13.28
N SER A 152 1.25 13.94 -13.30
CA SER A 152 0.47 13.68 -12.09
C SER A 152 -0.47 12.51 -12.30
N LYS A 153 -0.77 11.79 -11.20
CA LYS A 153 -1.75 10.70 -11.22
C LYS A 153 -3.16 11.20 -11.62
N ARG A 154 -3.52 12.43 -11.22
CA ARG A 154 -4.82 13.03 -11.58
C ARG A 154 -4.97 13.17 -13.10
N ALA A 155 -3.98 13.79 -13.75
CA ALA A 155 -3.97 13.94 -15.21
C ALA A 155 -4.00 12.58 -15.94
N LEU A 156 -3.41 11.56 -15.33
CA LEU A 156 -3.37 10.21 -15.86
C LEU A 156 -4.72 9.47 -15.72
N CYS A 157 -5.45 9.72 -14.63
CA CYS A 157 -6.76 9.12 -14.39
C CYS A 157 -7.93 9.84 -15.09
N GLU A 158 -7.77 11.14 -15.42
CA GLU A 158 -8.80 11.94 -16.09
C GLU A 158 -8.82 11.75 -17.61
N ARG A 159 -7.73 11.25 -18.20
CA ARG A 159 -7.60 11.05 -19.65
C ARG A 159 -7.60 9.56 -19.96
N HIS A 160 -8.42 9.12 -20.90
CA HIS A 160 -8.48 7.73 -21.33
C HIS A 160 -7.35 7.40 -22.32
N CYS A 161 -6.96 6.12 -22.32
CA CYS A 161 -6.12 5.56 -23.36
C CYS A 161 -7.05 5.24 -24.55
N GLU A 162 -6.87 5.93 -25.66
CA GLU A 162 -7.55 5.64 -26.94
C GLU A 162 -6.77 4.59 -27.74
#